data_AF-A0AAW5EMA2-F1
#
_entry.id   AF-A0AAW5EMA2-F1
#
_cell.length_a   1.000
_cell.length_b   1.000
_cell.length_c   1.000
_cell.angle_alpha   90.00
_cell.angle_beta   90.00
_cell.angle_gamma   90.00
#
_symmetry.space_group_name_H-M   'P 1'
#
loop_
_entity.id
_entity.type
_entity.pdbx_description
1 polymer ?
#
loop_
_entity_poly.entity_id
_entity_poly.type
_entity_poly.pdbx_seq_one_letter_code
_entity_poly.pdbx_strand_id
1 'polypeptide(L)' 'MAGRQSTGGYTKIASVIENDLPLLAQAKLGTNFKFENISMQNALELYKQREEKFKTLDKKINLDFENLI' A
#
# COMPACT_ATOMS: atom_id res chain seq x y z
N MET A 1 2.12 -5.70 8.60
CA MET A 1 2.83 -4.74 9.47
C MET A 1 4.33 -5.00 9.41
N ALA A 2 5.15 -3.94 9.38
CA ALA A 2 6.58 -4.05 9.13
C ALA A 2 7.35 -4.80 10.23
N GLY A 3 6.94 -4.67 11.50
CA GLY A 3 7.60 -5.33 12.65
C GLY A 3 7.05 -6.69 13.06
N ARG A 4 6.36 -7.42 12.18
CA ARG A 4 5.82 -8.76 12.52
C ARG A 4 6.90 -9.84 12.41
N GLN A 5 6.84 -10.85 13.26
CA GLN A 5 7.70 -12.03 13.17
C GLN A 5 7.55 -12.72 11.80
N SER A 6 8.66 -13.23 11.24
CA SER A 6 8.68 -13.95 9.96
C SER A 6 8.10 -15.36 10.06
N THR A 7 8.19 -15.98 11.23
CA THR A 7 7.64 -17.29 11.57
C THR A 7 6.39 -17.17 12.42
N GLY A 8 5.40 -18.04 12.22
CA GLY A 8 4.22 -18.13 13.06
C GLY A 8 3.61 -19.53 13.04
N GLY A 9 2.96 -19.93 14.14
CA GLY A 9 2.32 -21.25 14.30
C GLY A 9 0.82 -21.28 13.96
N TYR A 10 0.25 -20.16 13.48
CA TYR A 10 -1.17 -20.05 13.17
C TYR A 10 -1.44 -20.09 11.67
N THR A 11 -2.53 -20.75 11.29
CA THR A 11 -3.02 -20.79 9.91
C THR A 11 -3.40 -19.39 9.43
N LYS A 12 -2.91 -19.02 8.25
CA LYS A 12 -3.24 -17.75 7.60
C LYS A 12 -4.48 -17.91 6.72
N ILE A 13 -5.56 -17.23 7.06
CA ILE A 13 -6.83 -17.28 6.32
C ILE A 13 -6.85 -16.39 5.06
N ALA A 14 -6.10 -15.29 5.06
CA ALA A 14 -6.00 -14.34 3.94
C ALA A 14 -4.78 -13.42 4.10
N SER A 15 -4.46 -12.66 3.05
CA SER A 15 -3.48 -11.57 3.08
C SER A 15 -4.09 -10.29 2.49
N VAL A 16 -3.83 -9.15 3.11
CA VAL A 16 -4.20 -7.82 2.58
C VAL A 16 -3.16 -7.38 1.56
N ILE A 17 -3.60 -6.74 0.47
CA ILE A 17 -2.72 -6.24 -0.59
C ILE A 17 -1.86 -5.07 -0.10
N GLU A 18 -0.68 -4.89 -0.70
CA GLU A 18 0.25 -3.83 -0.30
C GLU A 18 -0.33 -2.42 -0.46
N ASN A 19 -1.19 -2.24 -1.47
CA ASN A 19 -1.83 -0.98 -1.76
C ASN A 19 -2.65 -0.44 -0.57
N ASP A 20 -3.24 -1.34 0.23
CA ASP A 20 -4.18 -0.98 1.29
C ASP A 20 -3.54 -0.96 2.69
N LEU A 21 -2.31 -1.46 2.83
CA LEU A 21 -1.57 -1.41 4.09
C LEU A 21 -1.47 0.01 4.69
N PRO A 22 -1.30 1.10 3.91
CA PRO A 22 -1.31 2.46 4.45
C PRO A 22 -2.63 2.85 5.12
N LEU A 23 -3.77 2.29 4.68
CA LEU A 23 -5.08 2.56 5.28
C LEU A 23 -5.12 2.05 6.72
N LEU A 24 -4.60 0.84 6.94
CA LEU A 24 -4.46 0.27 8.29
C LEU A 24 -3.46 1.05 9.15
N ALA A 25 -2.38 1.55 8.55
CA ALA A 25 -1.38 2.34 9.27
C ALA A 25 -1.94 3.68 9.78
N GLN A 26 -2.96 4.24 9.12
CA GLN A 26 -3.59 5.52 9.47
C GLN A 26 -4.95 5.35 10.19
N ALA A 27 -5.39 4.11 10.43
CA ALA A 27 -6.65 3.85 11.10
C ALA A 27 -6.58 4.23 12.59
N LYS A 28 -7.61 4.93 13.09
CA LYS A 28 -7.73 5.25 14.52
C LYS A 28 -8.20 4.01 15.31
N LEU A 29 -7.92 4.01 16.61
CA LEU A 29 -8.52 3.05 17.54
C LEU A 29 -10.05 3.07 17.43
N GLY A 30 -10.66 1.89 17.39
CA GLY A 30 -12.11 1.74 17.21
C GLY A 30 -12.60 1.89 15.75
N THR A 31 -11.70 2.04 14.77
CA THR A 31 -12.09 2.06 13.36
C THR A 31 -12.64 0.70 12.93
N ASN A 32 -13.87 0.69 12.42
CA ASN A 32 -14.47 -0.49 11.82
C ASN A 32 -14.07 -0.60 10.35
N PHE A 33 -13.73 -1.82 9.91
CA PHE A 33 -13.46 -2.11 8.50
C PHE A 33 -14.00 -3.50 8.14
N LYS A 34 -14.14 -3.73 6.84
CA LYS A 34 -14.56 -5.01 6.27
C LYS A 34 -13.51 -5.46 5.26
N PHE A 35 -13.37 -6.77 5.10
CA PHE A 35 -12.53 -7.34 4.06
C PHE A 35 -13.36 -7.62 2.82
N GLU A 36 -12.78 -7.35 1.67
CA GLU A 36 -13.31 -7.71 0.37
C GLU A 36 -12.34 -8.66 -0.32
N ASN A 37 -12.87 -9.65 -1.03
CA ASN A 37 -12.04 -10.52 -1.86
C ASN A 37 -11.64 -9.78 -3.14
N ILE A 38 -10.37 -9.89 -3.51
CA ILE A 38 -9.84 -9.29 -4.73
C ILE A 38 -9.10 -10.34 -5.56
N SER A 39 -9.22 -10.26 -6.88
CA SER A 39 -8.43 -11.09 -7.79
C SER A 39 -6.96 -10.66 -7.79
N MET A 40 -6.07 -11.60 -8.12
CA MET A 40 -4.64 -11.30 -8.24
C MET A 40 -4.37 -10.24 -9.33
N GLN A 41 -5.14 -10.28 -10.42
CA GLN A 41 -5.02 -9.34 -11.53
C GLN A 41 -5.33 -7.91 -11.09
N ASN A 42 -6.44 -7.72 -10.36
CA ASN A 42 -6.83 -6.40 -9.86
C ASN A 42 -5.83 -5.89 -8.81
N ALA A 43 -5.35 -6.78 -7.94
CA ALA A 43 -4.32 -6.43 -6.97
C ALA A 43 -3.02 -5.95 -7.64
N LEU A 44 -2.58 -6.62 -8.71
CA LEU A 44 -1.41 -6.23 -9.49
C LEU A 44 -1.62 -4.92 -10.25
N GLU A 45 -2.81 -4.70 -10.80
CA GLU A 45 -3.15 -3.45 -11.48
C GLU A 45 -3.08 -2.27 -10.50
N LEU A 46 -3.67 -2.40 -9.31
CA LEU A 46 -3.59 -1.40 -8.25
C LEU A 46 -2.14 -1.12 -7.83
N TYR A 47 -1.32 -2.17 -7.72
CA TYR A 47 0.10 -2.04 -7.42
C TYR A 47 0.84 -1.22 -8.49
N LYS A 48 0.64 -1.53 -9.78
CA LYS A 48 1.26 -0.78 -10.89
C LYS A 48 0.80 0.68 -10.91
N GLN A 49 -0.50 0.93 -10.71
CA GLN A 49 -1.04 2.28 -10.64
C GLN A 49 -0.39 3.08 -9.49
N ARG A 50 -0.16 2.43 -8.35
CA ARG A 50 0.54 3.04 -7.22
C ARG A 50 1.99 3.38 -7.59
N GLU A 51 2.73 2.47 -8.22
CA GLU A 51 4.11 2.75 -8.66
C GLU A 51 4.19 3.92 -9.66
N GLU A 52 3.29 3.96 -10.65
CA GLU A 52 3.27 5.05 -11.63
C GLU A 52 2.92 6.40 -11.00
N LYS A 53 2.04 6.42 -10.00
CA LYS A 53 1.78 7.63 -9.20
C LYS A 53 3.06 8.09 -8.50
N PHE A 54 3.78 7.20 -7.82
CA PHE A 54 5.03 7.55 -7.15
C PHE A 54 6.08 8.09 -8.13
N LYS A 55 6.27 7.45 -9.29
CA LYS A 55 7.17 7.95 -10.34
C LYS A 55 6.77 9.35 -10.83
N THR A 56 5.47 9.59 -10.98
CA THR A 56 4.96 10.90 -11.41
C THR A 56 5.19 11.97 -10.34
N LEU A 57 4.98 11.64 -9.08
CA LEU A 57 5.26 12.54 -7.96
C LEU A 57 6.76 12.87 -7.89
N ASP A 58 7.62 11.86 -8.01
CA ASP A 58 9.08 12.02 -8.00
C ASP A 58 9.56 12.96 -9.12
N LYS A 59 9.08 12.74 -10.35
CA LYS A 59 9.37 13.63 -11.48
C LYS A 59 8.93 15.06 -11.24
N LYS A 60 7.71 15.26 -10.70
CA LYS A 60 7.20 16.60 -10.40
C LYS A 60 8.05 17.30 -9.35
N ILE A 61 8.39 16.61 -8.27
CA ILE A 61 9.22 17.15 -7.20
C ILE A 61 10.60 17.54 -7.73
N ASN A 62 11.27 16.64 -8.46
CA ASN A 62 12.61 16.91 -9.00
C ASN A 62 12.61 18.03 -10.06
N LEU A 63 11.58 18.09 -10.92
CA LEU A 63 11.43 19.18 -11.89
C LEU A 63 11.17 20.53 -11.19
N ASP A 64 10.40 20.54 -10.10
CA ASP A 64 10.13 21.76 -9.33
C ASP A 64 11.42 22.28 -8.66
N PHE A 65 12.26 21.38 -8.14
CA PHE A 65 13.57 21.74 -7.58
C PHE A 65 14.53 22.34 -8.61
N GLU A 66 14.61 21.81 -9.83
CA GLU A 66 15.44 22.39 -10.89
C GLU A 66 14.97 23.79 -11.33
N ASN A 67 13.67 24.07 -11.26
CA ASN A 67 13.12 25.40 -11.56
C ASN A 67 13.28 26.40 -10.40
N LEU A 68 13.68 25.96 -9.22
CA LEU A 68 13.84 26.79 -8.02
C LEU A 68 15.29 27.29 -7.81
N ILE A 69 16.25 26.75 -8.57
CA ILE A 69 17.67 27.13 -8.61
C ILE A 69 17.90 28.05 -9.81
#